data_AF-A0A521VDE1-F1
#
_entry.id   AF-A0A521VDE1-F1
#
_cell.length_a   1.000
_cell.length_b   1.000
_cell.length_c   1.000
_cell.angle_alpha   90.00
_cell.angle_beta   90.00
_cell.angle_gamma   90.00
#
_symmetry.space_group_name_H-M   'P 1'
#
loop_
_entity.id
_entity.type
_entity.pdbx_description
1 polymer ?
#
loop_
_entity_poly.entity_id
_entity_poly.type
_entity_poly.pdbx_seq_one_letter_code
_entity_poly.pdbx_strand_id
1 'polypeptide(L)' 'MTTESIKLELIVWINHLKDNKLLTKLLSLKEVSTPPQKPGRKAGWGKSIFLYVAPDFDDTPEGFEDYMPA' A
#
# COMPACT_ATOMS: atom_id res chain seq x y z
N MET A 1 7.43 -30.84 -9.09
CA MET A 1 6.09 -30.29 -8.81
C MET A 1 6.01 -28.89 -9.37
N THR A 2 4.91 -28.52 -10.04
CA THR A 2 4.71 -27.14 -10.50
C THR A 2 4.12 -26.31 -9.36
N THR A 3 4.25 -24.99 -9.44
CA THR A 3 3.64 -24.08 -8.45
C THR A 3 2.12 -24.23 -8.40
N GLU A 4 1.50 -24.51 -9.55
CA GLU A 4 0.08 -24.77 -9.68
C GLU A 4 -0.35 -26.07 -8.96
N SER A 5 0.44 -27.15 -9.10
CA SER A 5 0.13 -28.42 -8.44
C SER A 5 0.17 -28.27 -6.90
N ILE A 6 1.15 -27.52 -6.38
CA ILE A 6 1.29 -27.26 -4.95
C ILE A 6 0.10 -26.46 -4.41
N LYS A 7 -0.35 -25.43 -5.15
CA LYS A 7 -1.53 -24.62 -4.75
C LYS A 7 -2.80 -25.46 -4.68
N LEU A 8 -3.03 -26.31 -5.68
CA LEU A 8 -4.22 -27.17 -5.71
C LEU A 8 -4.23 -28.17 -4.56
N GLU A 9 -3.08 -28.80 -4.29
CA GLU A 9 -2.94 -29.73 -3.16
C GLU A 9 -3.26 -29.06 -1.82
N LEU A 10 -2.73 -27.85 -1.59
CA LEU A 10 -3.02 -27.08 -0.38
C LEU A 10 -4.50 -26.73 -0.24
N ILE A 11 -5.18 -26.33 -1.32
CA ILE A 11 -6.61 -26.01 -1.29
C ILE A 11 -7.44 -27.23 -0.89
N VAL A 12 -7.17 -28.39 -1.51
CA VAL A 12 -7.87 -29.64 -1.20
C VAL A 12 -7.63 -30.02 0.25
N TRP A 13 -6.38 -29.96 0.72
CA TRP A 13 -6.04 -30.27 2.10
C TRP A 13 -6.74 -29.35 3.11
N ILE A 14 -6.76 -28.03 2.86
CA ILE A 14 -7.43 -27.05 3.72
C ILE A 14 -8.94 -27.32 3.80
N ASN A 15 -9.58 -27.68 2.69
CA ASN A 15 -11.02 -28.00 2.68
C ASN A 15 -11.38 -29.20 3.57
N HIS A 16 -10.44 -30.10 3.84
CA HIS A 16 -10.66 -31.27 4.70
C HIS A 16 -10.28 -31.05 6.17
N LEU A 17 -9.65 -29.91 6.50
CA LEU A 17 -9.26 -29.59 7.88
C LEU A 17 -10.48 -29.23 8.73
N LYS A 18 -10.63 -29.93 9.87
CA LYS A 18 -11.66 -29.66 10.88
C LYS A 18 -11.10 -29.05 12.16
N ASP A 19 -9.78 -29.03 12.33
CA ASP A 19 -9.15 -28.48 13.53
C ASP A 19 -9.10 -26.94 13.44
N ASN A 20 -9.97 -26.31 14.22
CA ASN A 20 -10.06 -24.86 14.32
C ASN A 20 -8.74 -24.21 14.77
N LYS A 21 -7.95 -24.86 15.64
CA LYS A 21 -6.65 -24.30 16.09
C LYS A 21 -5.64 -24.23 14.94
N LEU A 22 -5.66 -25.23 14.08
CA LEU A 22 -4.79 -25.29 12.91
C LEU A 22 -5.24 -24.27 11.86
N LEU A 23 -6.55 -24.16 11.63
CA LEU A 23 -7.12 -23.13 10.75
C LEU A 23 -6.77 -21.70 11.21
N THR A 24 -6.83 -21.41 12.51
CA THR A 24 -6.41 -20.09 13.03
C THR A 24 -4.93 -19.81 12.81
N LYS A 25 -4.07 -20.82 12.90
CA LYS A 25 -2.64 -20.67 12.60
C LYS A 25 -2.41 -20.39 11.11
N LEU A 26 -3.09 -21.10 10.22
CA LEU A 26 -3.04 -20.84 8.78
C LEU A 26 -3.51 -19.43 8.44
N LEU A 27 -4.55 -18.94 9.13
CA LEU A 27 -5.06 -17.59 8.95
C LEU A 27 -4.00 -16.54 9.37
N SER A 28 -3.30 -16.75 10.48
CA SER A 28 -2.19 -15.88 10.89
C SER A 28 -1.02 -15.88 9.90
N LEU A 29 -0.68 -17.04 9.31
CA LEU A 29 0.36 -17.13 8.27
C LEU A 29 -0.04 -16.36 7.00
N LYS A 30 -1.32 -16.40 6.62
CA LYS A 30 -1.85 -15.59 5.53
C LYS A 30 -1.69 -14.10 5.84
N GLU A 31 -2.04 -13.66 7.04
CA GLU A 31 -1.93 -12.23 7.42
C GLU A 31 -0.49 -11.72 7.38
N VAL A 32 0.47 -12.49 7.89
CA VAL A 32 1.90 -12.14 7.88
C VAL A 32 2.46 -12.11 6.45
N SER A 33 2.02 -13.02 5.58
CA SER A 33 2.49 -13.10 4.20
C SER A 33 1.76 -12.15 3.24
N THR A 34 0.65 -11.55 3.65
CA THR A 34 -0.06 -10.57 2.83
C THR A 34 0.71 -9.25 2.92
N PRO A 35 1.26 -8.73 1.82
CA PRO A 35 1.93 -7.44 1.86
C PRO A 35 0.92 -6.38 2.35
N PRO A 36 1.34 -5.42 3.18
CA PRO A 36 0.44 -4.36 3.63
C PRO A 36 -0.17 -3.71 2.41
N GLN A 37 -1.50 -3.69 2.34
CA GLN A 37 -2.20 -2.94 1.32
C GLN A 37 -1.73 -1.49 1.46
N LYS A 38 -1.03 -0.96 0.46
CA LYS A 38 -0.63 0.45 0.47
C LYS A 38 -1.90 1.25 0.69
N PRO A 39 -1.98 2.09 1.74
CA PRO A 39 -3.17 2.89 1.94
C PRO A 39 -3.37 3.71 0.67
N GLY A 40 -4.48 3.45 -0.03
CA GLY A 40 -4.86 4.25 -1.18
C GLY A 40 -4.96 5.71 -0.74
N ARG A 41 -4.43 6.65 -1.53
CA ARG A 41 -4.57 8.08 -1.24
C ARG A 41 -6.06 8.39 -1.19
N LYS A 42 -6.57 8.69 0.01
CA LYS A 42 -7.96 9.11 0.21
C LYS A 42 -8.06 10.61 -0.07
N ALA A 43 -9.20 11.06 -0.58
CA ALA A 43 -9.46 12.50 -0.72
C ALA A 43 -9.27 13.18 0.65
N GLY A 44 -8.49 14.25 0.70
CA GLY A 44 -8.16 14.95 1.94
C GLY A 44 -7.02 14.36 2.77
N TRP A 45 -6.34 13.28 2.34
CA TRP A 45 -5.19 12.70 3.06
C TRP A 45 -4.03 13.69 3.30
N GLY A 46 -3.91 14.71 2.43
CA GLY A 46 -2.91 15.77 2.55
C GLY A 46 -3.42 17.11 3.07
N LYS A 47 -4.69 17.21 3.48
CA LYS A 47 -5.21 18.47 4.03
C LYS A 47 -4.48 18.79 5.33
N SER A 48 -4.07 20.05 5.46
CA SER A 48 -3.38 20.58 6.65
C SER A 48 -1.99 19.99 6.94
N ILE A 49 -1.35 19.33 5.97
CA ILE A 49 0.08 18.95 6.09
C ILE A 49 0.97 20.19 6.03
N PHE A 50 0.65 21.11 5.12
CA PHE A 50 1.32 22.41 5.04
C PHE A 50 0.57 23.39 5.93
N LEU A 51 1.22 23.84 7.00
CA LEU A 51 0.65 24.78 7.98
C LEU A 51 1.02 26.24 7.66
N TYR A 52 2.04 26.43 6.84
CA TYR A 52 2.55 27.73 6.47
C TYR A 52 3.08 27.66 5.03
N VAL A 53 2.69 28.65 4.24
CA VAL A 53 3.26 28.93 2.92
C VAL A 53 3.82 30.35 3.04
N ALA A 54 5.08 30.54 2.66
CA ALA A 54 5.68 31.85 2.70
C ALA A 54 5.03 32.78 1.65
N PRO A 55 4.91 34.09 1.92
CA PRO A 55 4.28 35.03 0.98
C PRO A 55 4.92 35.07 -0.40
N ASP A 56 6.21 34.74 -0.48
CA ASP A 56 7.07 34.73 -1.65
C ASP A 56 7.21 33.34 -2.29
N PHE A 57 6.39 32.36 -1.88
CA PHE A 57 6.52 30.99 -2.38
C PHE A 57 6.32 30.85 -3.89
N ASP A 58 5.39 31.63 -4.43
CA ASP A 58 5.09 31.68 -5.87
C ASP A 58 5.93 32.76 -6.59
N ASP A 59 6.76 33.51 -5.87
CA ASP A 59 7.59 34.54 -6.46
C ASP A 59 8.70 33.91 -7.31
N THR A 60 9.10 34.63 -8.35
CA THR A 60 10.15 34.16 -9.26
C THR A 60 11.50 34.30 -8.56
N PRO A 61 12.31 33.23 -8.49
CA PRO A 61 13.66 33.33 -7.95
C PRO A 61 14.50 34.34 -8.73
N GLU A 62 15.37 35.06 -8.04
CA GLU A 62 16.29 36.01 -8.67
C GLU A 62 17.14 35.32 -9.76
N GLY A 63 17.18 35.91 -10.96
CA GLY A 63 17.92 35.37 -12.12
C GLY A 63 17.15 34.34 -12.97
N PHE A 64 15.85 34.14 -12.71
CA PHE A 64 14.97 33.28 -13.51
C PHE A 64 13.94 34.05 -14.35
N GLU A 65 14.07 35.38 -14.44
CA GLU A 65 13.12 36.25 -15.14
C GLU A 65 13.02 35.89 -16.64
N ASP A 66 14.14 35.52 -17.26
CA ASP A 66 14.23 35.17 -18.69
C ASP A 66 13.52 33.86 -19.05
N TYR A 67 13.14 33.05 -18.05
CA TYR A 67 12.52 31.73 -18.23
C TYR A 67 11.01 31.73 -17.96
N MET A 68 10.44 32.88 -17.58
CA MET A 68 8.99 33.01 -17.43
C MET A 68 8.31 33.17 -18.80
N PRO A 69 7.17 32.52 -19.04
CA PRO A 69 6.39 32.76 -20.25
C PRO A 69 5.88 34.21 -20.29
N ALA A 70 5.98 34.84 -21.46
CA ALA A 70 5.49 36.20 -21.72
C ALA A 70 3.97 36.34 -21.63
#